data_AF-A0AAE0VW72-F1
#
_entry.id   AF-A0AAE0VW72-F1
#
_cell.length_a   1.000
_cell.length_b   1.000
_cell.length_c   1.000
_cell.angle_alpha   90.00
_cell.angle_beta   90.00
_cell.angle_gamma   90.00
#
_symmetry.space_group_name_H-M   'P 1'
#
loop_
_entity.id
_entity.type
_entity.pdbx_description
1 polymer ?
#
loop_
_entity_poly.entity_id
_entity_poly.type
_entity_poly.pdbx_seq_one_letter_code
_entity_poly.pdbx_strand_id
1 'polypeptide(L)'
;MWSQTLDEMSIMNEKRSSFTCMRLIRICLLIFLLAILVGALAILGIGIWTHETEYGGKQISAMVGVHLFQVDSVMMIAAGSATLIITAIGIAAVLSRNECLLELHIGILAFVSVILFAAGILGYVLIASMEKTVKEALEKSVAEKYGLDGNNLITEAWDSVQIKLECCGAYGEMNSTTSWALYKLKSSWVNKNVSNGSLVPASCCKGTNLTLCLGKIPTDSPPYKGPPVAQIPIDYTLFTMGCYNKLEHFINQNGIVVGTSAIVVGTLMIVEMVLSICVYRSAR
;
A
#
# COMPACT_ATOMS: atom_id res chain seq x y z
N MET A 1 -6.66 33.09 -60.30
CA MET A 1 -5.80 33.97 -59.49
C MET A 1 -6.39 34.28 -58.11
N TRP A 2 -7.61 34.83 -58.00
CA TRP A 2 -8.25 35.08 -56.68
C TRP A 2 -8.76 33.82 -55.94
N SER A 3 -9.21 32.76 -56.63
CA SER A 3 -9.58 31.50 -55.94
C SER A 3 -8.35 30.71 -55.47
N GLN A 4 -7.28 30.68 -56.27
CA GLN A 4 -6.01 30.04 -55.89
C GLN A 4 -5.36 30.66 -54.65
N THR A 5 -5.48 31.98 -54.47
CA THR A 5 -4.95 32.68 -53.28
C THR A 5 -5.79 32.46 -52.03
N LEU A 6 -7.11 32.26 -52.17
CA LEU A 6 -8.00 31.86 -51.07
C LEU A 6 -7.76 30.42 -50.61
N ASP A 7 -7.50 29.51 -51.55
CA ASP A 7 -7.12 28.12 -51.23
C ASP A 7 -5.74 28.04 -50.57
N GLU A 8 -4.77 28.84 -51.01
CA GLU A 8 -3.46 28.93 -50.33
C GLU A 8 -3.59 29.52 -48.92
N MET A 9 -4.43 30.53 -48.72
CA MET A 9 -4.69 31.12 -47.41
C MET A 9 -5.42 30.16 -46.46
N SER A 10 -6.39 29.36 -46.94
CA SER A 10 -7.10 28.38 -46.12
C SER A 10 -6.15 27.25 -45.67
N ILE A 11 -5.31 26.74 -46.58
CA ILE A 11 -4.29 25.72 -46.30
C ILE A 11 -3.24 26.25 -45.31
N MET A 12 -2.81 27.51 -45.44
CA MET A 12 -1.89 28.13 -44.49
C MET A 12 -2.51 28.34 -43.10
N ASN A 13 -3.81 28.68 -43.03
CA ASN A 13 -4.51 28.87 -41.76
C ASN A 13 -4.76 27.52 -41.06
N GLU A 14 -5.05 26.46 -41.81
CA GLU A 14 -5.18 25.09 -41.33
C GLU A 14 -3.84 24.55 -40.79
N LYS A 15 -2.73 24.77 -41.52
CA LYS A 15 -1.37 24.41 -41.04
C LYS A 15 -0.94 25.22 -39.81
N ARG A 16 -1.29 26.51 -39.73
CA ARG A 16 -1.02 27.37 -38.57
C ARG A 16 -1.85 26.97 -37.35
N SER A 17 -3.12 26.59 -37.54
CA SER A 17 -3.99 26.05 -36.49
C SER A 17 -3.47 24.71 -35.96
N SER A 18 -3.09 23.80 -36.85
CA SER A 18 -2.49 22.51 -36.50
C SER A 18 -1.19 22.66 -35.70
N PHE A 19 -0.30 23.57 -36.11
CA PHE A 19 0.96 23.84 -35.40
C PHE A 19 0.75 24.49 -34.01
N THR A 20 -0.29 25.31 -33.87
CA THR A 20 -0.66 25.94 -32.59
C THR A 20 -1.28 24.93 -31.62
N CYS A 21 -2.16 24.05 -32.14
CA CYS A 21 -2.73 22.94 -31.39
C CYS A 21 -1.63 22.00 -30.84
N MET A 22 -0.65 21.65 -31.68
CA MET A 22 0.44 20.77 -31.26
C MET A 22 1.35 21.38 -30.19
N ARG A 23 1.63 22.69 -30.28
CA ARG A 23 2.34 23.42 -29.22
C ARG A 23 1.55 23.44 -27.92
N LEU A 24 0.23 23.64 -27.99
CA LEU A 24 -0.63 23.64 -26.82
C LEU A 24 -0.64 22.28 -26.12
N ILE A 25 -0.78 21.18 -26.87
CA ILE A 25 -0.76 19.81 -26.31
C ILE A 25 0.57 19.53 -25.58
N ARG A 26 1.71 19.90 -26.17
CA ARG A 26 3.03 19.73 -25.51
C ARG A 26 3.15 20.57 -24.24
N ILE A 27 2.66 21.80 -24.25
CA ILE A 27 2.65 22.67 -23.06
C ILE A 27 1.74 22.09 -21.98
N CYS A 28 0.54 21.63 -22.33
CA CYS A 28 -0.36 20.98 -21.38
C CYS A 28 0.26 19.73 -20.75
N LEU A 29 0.90 18.87 -21.56
CA LEU A 29 1.60 17.69 -21.06
C LEU A 29 2.77 18.06 -20.13
N LEU A 30 3.56 19.09 -20.47
CA LEU A 30 4.64 19.58 -19.60
C LEU A 30 4.11 20.14 -18.28
N ILE A 31 3.04 20.94 -18.31
CA ILE A 31 2.41 21.46 -17.08
C ILE A 31 1.92 20.31 -16.20
N PHE A 32 1.29 19.30 -16.80
CA PHE A 32 0.81 18.13 -16.10
C PHE A 32 1.95 17.34 -15.44
N LEU A 33 3.01 17.05 -16.19
CA LEU A 33 4.20 16.37 -15.67
C LEU A 33 4.90 17.19 -14.58
N LEU A 34 4.98 18.51 -14.71
CA LEU A 34 5.55 19.37 -13.67
C LEU A 34 4.71 19.35 -12.38
N ALA A 35 3.38 19.31 -12.49
CA ALA A 35 2.51 19.18 -11.32
C ALA A 35 2.73 17.83 -10.60
N ILE A 36 2.85 16.73 -11.35
CA ILE A 36 3.17 15.41 -10.80
C ILE A 36 4.57 15.41 -10.17
N LEU A 37 5.55 16.06 -10.79
CA LEU A 37 6.91 16.14 -10.25
C LEU A 37 6.93 16.81 -8.88
N VAL A 38 6.23 17.94 -8.74
CA VAL A 38 6.11 18.64 -7.45
C VAL A 38 5.42 17.75 -6.41
N GLY A 39 4.35 17.05 -6.80
CA GLY A 39 3.68 16.08 -5.92
C GLY A 39 4.60 14.94 -5.49
N ALA A 40 5.38 14.37 -6.40
CA ALA A 40 6.32 13.30 -6.12
C ALA A 40 7.44 13.75 -5.18
N LEU A 41 7.98 14.96 -5.37
CA LEU A 41 8.96 15.57 -4.46
C LEU A 41 8.38 15.80 -3.06
N ALA A 42 7.12 16.25 -2.97
CA ALA A 42 6.44 16.44 -1.69
C ALA A 42 6.26 15.10 -0.95
N ILE A 43 5.74 14.07 -1.64
CA ILE A 43 5.56 12.73 -1.07
C ILE A 43 6.89 12.12 -0.63
N LEU A 44 7.92 12.21 -1.47
CA LEU A 44 9.26 11.72 -1.15
C LEU A 44 9.85 12.46 0.06
N GLY A 45 9.71 13.79 0.11
CA GLY A 45 10.17 14.61 1.24
C GLY A 45 9.46 14.26 2.55
N ILE A 46 8.14 14.06 2.52
CA ILE A 46 7.37 13.61 3.70
C ILE A 46 7.80 12.19 4.10
N GLY A 47 8.01 11.29 3.13
CA GLY A 47 8.49 9.94 3.39
C GLY A 47 9.86 9.93 4.08
N ILE A 48 10.82 10.70 3.57
CA ILE A 48 12.15 10.83 4.18
C ILE A 48 12.06 11.47 5.56
N TRP A 49 11.28 12.56 5.71
CA TRP A 49 11.09 13.21 7.01
C TRP A 49 10.53 12.26 8.05
N THR A 50 9.45 11.54 7.72
CA THR A 50 8.81 10.56 8.61
C THR A 50 9.76 9.42 8.98
N HIS A 51 10.49 8.88 7.98
CA HIS A 51 11.54 7.89 8.21
C HIS A 51 12.59 8.43 9.19
N GLU A 52 13.25 9.56 8.91
CA GLU A 52 14.28 10.10 9.79
C GLU A 52 13.78 10.45 11.20
N THR A 53 12.56 10.97 11.36
CA THR A 53 11.99 11.21 12.69
C THR A 53 11.79 9.93 13.50
N GLU A 54 11.53 8.80 12.83
CA GLU A 54 11.36 7.49 13.45
C GLU A 54 12.70 6.82 13.78
N TYR A 55 13.73 7.00 12.94
CA TYR A 55 15.07 6.45 13.18
C TYR A 55 15.94 7.31 14.11
N GLY A 56 15.86 8.64 14.01
CA GLY A 56 16.63 9.60 14.82
C GLY A 56 16.17 9.70 16.27
N GLY A 57 14.90 9.38 16.57
CA GLY A 57 14.35 9.34 17.92
C GLY A 57 14.74 8.09 18.74
N LYS A 58 15.48 7.14 18.16
CA LYS A 58 15.83 5.84 18.76
C LYS A 58 16.78 5.88 19.98
N GLN A 59 17.06 7.05 20.56
CA GLN A 59 17.69 7.15 21.88
C GLN A 59 16.72 7.33 23.06
N ILE A 60 15.41 7.54 22.85
CA ILE A 60 14.48 7.85 23.97
C ILE A 60 13.24 6.93 24.09
N SER A 61 12.87 6.15 23.07
CA SER A 61 11.57 5.44 23.06
C SER A 61 11.68 3.90 22.98
N ALA A 62 12.35 3.27 23.95
CA ALA A 62 12.41 1.81 24.10
C ALA A 62 11.10 1.16 24.61
N MET A 63 9.96 1.87 24.55
CA MET A 63 8.65 1.34 24.94
C MET A 63 7.62 1.82 23.91
N VAL A 64 6.96 0.86 23.26
CA VAL A 64 5.84 1.02 22.32
C VAL A 64 6.22 1.30 20.85
N GLY A 65 6.26 0.24 20.02
CA GLY A 65 5.77 0.28 18.64
C GLY A 65 6.56 1.00 17.52
N VAL A 66 7.89 1.06 17.56
CA VAL A 66 8.70 1.85 16.59
C VAL A 66 9.07 1.10 15.28
N HIS A 67 8.36 0.02 14.94
CA HIS A 67 8.54 -0.70 13.66
C HIS A 67 7.38 -0.46 12.67
N LEU A 68 6.40 0.37 13.05
CA LEU A 68 5.10 0.49 12.40
C LEU A 68 5.02 1.59 11.37
N PHE A 69 5.64 2.74 11.65
CA PHE A 69 5.72 3.84 10.68
C PHE A 69 6.81 3.57 9.64
N GLN A 70 7.70 2.63 9.93
CA GLN A 70 8.78 2.20 9.04
C GLN A 70 8.25 1.64 7.72
N VAL A 71 7.19 0.83 7.75
CA VAL A 71 6.62 0.24 6.52
C VAL A 71 5.91 1.30 5.68
N ASP A 72 5.18 2.22 6.32
CA ASP A 72 4.43 3.25 5.59
C ASP A 72 5.36 4.32 5.00
N SER A 73 6.38 4.75 5.75
CA SER A 73 7.37 5.73 5.27
C SER A 73 8.24 5.15 4.15
N VAL A 74 8.64 3.87 4.23
CA VAL A 74 9.34 3.17 3.14
C VAL A 74 8.48 3.03 1.89
N MET A 75 7.19 2.71 2.01
CA MET A 75 6.28 2.67 0.85
C MET A 75 6.09 4.06 0.21
N MET A 76 6.01 5.13 1.01
CA MET A 76 5.95 6.50 0.50
C MET A 76 7.23 6.90 -0.25
N ILE A 77 8.40 6.54 0.28
CA ILE A 77 9.70 6.79 -0.37
C ILE A 77 9.81 6.01 -1.68
N ALA A 78 9.45 4.73 -1.67
CA ALA A 78 9.49 3.88 -2.85
C ALA A 78 8.54 4.39 -3.94
N ALA A 79 7.28 4.69 -3.59
CA ALA A 79 6.31 5.23 -4.54
C ALA A 79 6.73 6.61 -5.06
N GLY A 80 7.12 7.53 -4.17
CA GLY A 80 7.54 8.88 -4.52
C GLY A 80 8.77 8.90 -5.44
N SER A 81 9.77 8.06 -5.15
CA SER A 81 10.96 7.94 -6.00
C SER A 81 10.65 7.33 -7.38
N ALA A 82 9.80 6.30 -7.43
CA ALA A 82 9.36 5.72 -8.69
C ALA A 82 8.61 6.74 -9.55
N THR A 83 7.63 7.46 -8.99
CA THR A 83 6.91 8.52 -9.70
C THR A 83 7.86 9.61 -10.17
N LEU A 84 8.82 10.04 -9.34
CA LEU A 84 9.82 11.05 -9.72
C LEU A 84 10.65 10.63 -10.93
N ILE A 85 11.11 9.37 -10.98
CA ILE A 85 11.86 8.83 -12.12
C ILE A 85 10.99 8.81 -13.38
N ILE A 86 9.76 8.30 -13.29
CA ILE A 86 8.83 8.20 -14.43
C ILE A 86 8.53 9.61 -14.99
N THR A 87 8.28 10.58 -14.11
CA THR A 87 7.98 11.95 -14.50
C THR A 87 9.21 12.66 -15.06
N ALA A 88 10.41 12.43 -14.52
CA ALA A 88 11.64 12.98 -15.07
C ALA A 88 11.91 12.47 -16.50
N ILE A 89 11.68 11.17 -16.75
CA ILE A 89 11.74 10.58 -18.09
C ILE A 89 10.69 11.23 -19.00
N GLY A 90 9.47 11.43 -18.53
CA GLY A 90 8.41 12.10 -19.30
C GLY A 90 8.76 13.53 -19.70
N ILE A 91 9.28 14.34 -18.77
CA ILE A 91 9.72 15.71 -19.05
C ILE A 91 10.87 15.69 -20.06
N ALA A 92 11.86 14.82 -19.86
CA ALA A 92 12.99 14.67 -20.77
C ALA A 92 12.53 14.22 -22.18
N ALA A 93 11.53 13.34 -22.27
CA ALA A 93 10.94 12.89 -23.54
C ALA A 93 10.33 14.05 -24.33
N VAL A 94 9.54 14.89 -23.66
CA VAL A 94 8.88 16.04 -24.30
C VAL A 94 9.88 17.12 -24.71
N LEU A 95 10.90 17.38 -23.88
CA LEU A 95 11.92 18.41 -24.17
C LEU A 95 12.93 17.98 -25.23
N SER A 96 13.40 16.73 -25.18
CA SER A 96 14.50 16.24 -26.04
C SER A 96 14.05 15.92 -27.47
N ARG A 97 12.73 15.91 -27.75
CA ARG A 97 12.14 15.51 -29.04
C ARG A 97 12.63 14.13 -29.53
N ASN A 98 13.08 13.27 -28.62
CA ASN A 98 13.57 11.93 -28.95
C ASN A 98 12.39 10.95 -28.92
N GLU A 99 12.05 10.41 -30.08
CA GLU A 99 10.92 9.49 -30.26
C GLU A 99 11.06 8.23 -29.38
N CYS A 100 12.27 7.72 -29.22
CA CYS A 100 12.53 6.54 -28.39
C CYS A 100 12.25 6.80 -26.90
N LEU A 101 12.59 8.00 -26.41
CA LEU A 101 12.35 8.37 -25.02
C LEU A 101 10.85 8.58 -24.73
N LEU A 102 10.11 9.08 -25.73
CA LEU A 102 8.66 9.23 -25.65
C LEU A 102 7.94 7.87 -25.73
N GLU A 103 8.40 6.96 -26.59
CA GLU A 103 7.90 5.59 -26.67
C GLU A 103 8.15 4.84 -25.34
N LEU A 104 9.34 4.98 -24.76
CA LEU A 104 9.65 4.42 -23.44
C LEU A 104 8.70 4.95 -22.35
N HIS A 105 8.45 6.26 -22.31
CA HIS A 105 7.53 6.87 -21.35
C HIS A 105 6.10 6.33 -21.51
N ILE A 106 5.59 6.24 -22.75
CA ILE A 106 4.27 5.65 -23.05
C ILE A 106 4.22 4.18 -22.62
N GLY A 107 5.28 3.40 -22.91
CA GLY A 107 5.38 2.00 -22.53
C GLY A 107 5.34 1.78 -21.02
N ILE A 108 6.06 2.62 -20.25
CA ILE A 108 6.03 2.59 -18.78
C ILE A 108 4.63 2.93 -18.24
N LEU A 109 3.99 3.99 -18.75
CA LEU A 109 2.63 4.36 -18.34
C LEU A 109 1.62 3.25 -18.63
N ALA A 110 1.71 2.61 -19.80
CA ALA A 110 0.87 1.47 -20.15
C ALA A 110 1.10 0.29 -19.19
N PHE A 111 2.35 -0.05 -18.91
CA PHE A 111 2.70 -1.12 -17.98
C PHE A 111 2.15 -0.89 -16.57
N VAL A 112 2.36 0.31 -16.01
CA VAL A 112 1.82 0.67 -14.69
C VAL A 112 0.29 0.66 -14.69
N SER A 113 -0.35 1.12 -15.77
CA SER A 113 -1.81 1.10 -15.90
C SER A 113 -2.38 -0.32 -15.86
N VAL A 114 -1.73 -1.29 -16.51
CA VAL A 114 -2.17 -2.70 -16.46
C VAL A 114 -2.03 -3.26 -15.05
N ILE A 115 -0.91 -2.98 -14.36
CA ILE A 115 -0.71 -3.42 -12.98
C ILE A 115 -1.77 -2.84 -12.05
N LEU A 116 -2.06 -1.54 -12.15
CA LEU A 116 -3.07 -0.90 -11.30
C LEU A 116 -4.47 -1.46 -11.54
N PHE A 117 -4.83 -1.70 -12.81
CA PHE A 117 -6.13 -2.30 -13.14
C PHE A 117 -6.24 -3.73 -12.62
N ALA A 118 -5.20 -4.55 -12.81
CA ALA A 118 -5.15 -5.90 -12.28
C ALA A 118 -5.22 -5.92 -10.75
N ALA A 119 -4.47 -5.05 -10.07
CA ALA A 119 -4.50 -4.89 -8.62
C ALA A 119 -5.89 -4.45 -8.13
N GLY A 120 -6.56 -3.54 -8.84
CA GLY A 120 -7.93 -3.11 -8.53
C GLY A 120 -8.94 -4.26 -8.63
N ILE A 121 -8.88 -5.06 -9.71
CA ILE A 121 -9.74 -6.24 -9.87
C ILE A 121 -9.45 -7.28 -8.78
N LEU A 122 -8.17 -7.59 -8.54
CA LEU A 122 -7.77 -8.55 -7.52
C LEU A 122 -8.24 -8.10 -6.13
N GLY A 123 -8.09 -6.80 -5.81
CA GLY A 123 -8.59 -6.22 -4.57
C GLY A 123 -10.10 -6.39 -4.43
N TYR A 124 -10.86 -6.08 -5.48
CA TYR A 124 -12.32 -6.25 -5.48
C TYR A 124 -12.75 -7.71 -5.29
N VAL A 125 -12.19 -8.63 -6.08
CA VAL A 125 -12.54 -10.06 -6.02
C VAL A 125 -12.16 -10.67 -4.67
N LEU A 126 -10.99 -10.30 -4.13
CA LEU A 126 -10.52 -10.78 -2.84
C LEU A 126 -11.47 -10.38 -1.71
N ILE A 127 -11.99 -9.15 -1.75
CA ILE A 127 -12.97 -8.66 -0.79
C ILE A 127 -14.36 -9.29 -1.03
N ALA A 128 -14.80 -9.43 -2.28
CA ALA A 128 -16.18 -9.77 -2.60
C ALA A 128 -16.50 -11.28 -2.63
N SER A 129 -15.53 -12.16 -2.90
CA SER A 129 -15.85 -13.57 -3.23
C SER A 129 -14.92 -14.61 -2.62
N MET A 130 -13.79 -14.20 -2.04
CA MET A 130 -12.77 -15.13 -1.55
C MET A 130 -12.59 -15.11 -0.03
N GLU A 131 -13.55 -14.56 0.73
CA GLU A 131 -13.46 -14.42 2.18
C GLU A 131 -13.03 -15.72 2.88
N LYS A 132 -13.70 -16.84 2.59
CA LYS A 132 -13.38 -18.15 3.21
C LYS A 132 -11.96 -18.61 2.85
N THR A 133 -11.61 -18.58 1.58
CA THR A 133 -10.29 -18.98 1.08
C THR A 133 -9.17 -18.14 1.70
N VAL A 134 -9.40 -16.82 1.82
CA VAL A 134 -8.47 -15.88 2.45
C VAL A 134 -8.33 -16.19 3.94
N LYS A 135 -9.46 -16.36 4.66
CA LYS A 135 -9.46 -16.72 6.09
C LYS A 135 -8.68 -18.02 6.35
N GLU A 136 -8.90 -19.04 5.54
CA GLU A 136 -8.16 -20.32 5.62
C GLU A 136 -6.66 -20.15 5.33
N ALA A 137 -6.30 -19.37 4.31
CA ALA A 137 -4.91 -19.08 3.99
C ALA A 137 -4.20 -18.29 5.10
N LEU A 138 -4.88 -17.31 5.71
CA LEU A 138 -4.38 -16.53 6.84
C LEU A 138 -4.20 -17.42 8.08
N GLU A 139 -5.19 -18.26 8.40
CA GLU A 139 -5.10 -19.22 9.50
C GLU A 139 -3.91 -20.17 9.31
N LYS A 140 -3.77 -20.75 8.12
CA LYS A 140 -2.65 -21.63 7.78
C LYS A 140 -1.30 -20.91 7.88
N SER A 141 -1.22 -19.66 7.43
CA SER A 141 -0.01 -18.84 7.50
C SER A 141 0.45 -18.65 8.96
N VAL A 142 -0.47 -18.28 9.86
CA VAL A 142 -0.17 -18.16 11.29
C VAL A 142 0.17 -19.52 11.91
N ALA A 143 -0.60 -20.55 11.60
CA ALA A 143 -0.47 -21.86 12.24
C ALA A 143 0.84 -22.58 11.84
N GLU A 144 1.26 -22.46 10.58
CA GLU A 144 2.35 -23.27 10.04
C GLU A 144 3.65 -22.50 9.79
N LYS A 145 3.61 -21.17 9.67
CA LYS A 145 4.79 -20.40 9.21
C LYS A 145 5.29 -19.36 10.20
N TYR A 146 4.40 -18.74 10.97
CA TYR A 146 4.77 -17.69 11.91
C TYR A 146 5.85 -18.17 12.89
N GLY A 147 6.89 -17.35 13.12
CA GLY A 147 7.92 -17.57 14.12
C GLY A 147 8.82 -18.80 13.90
N LEU A 148 8.78 -19.43 12.71
CA LEU A 148 9.65 -20.55 12.35
C LEU A 148 10.86 -20.09 11.54
N ASP A 149 11.98 -20.79 11.70
CA ASP A 149 13.21 -20.54 10.95
C ASP A 149 12.96 -20.55 9.43
N GLY A 150 13.48 -19.54 8.73
CA GLY A 150 13.29 -19.35 7.30
C GLY A 150 12.01 -18.59 6.90
N ASN A 151 11.12 -18.28 7.86
CA ASN A 151 9.87 -17.53 7.62
C ASN A 151 9.88 -16.14 8.30
N ASN A 152 11.06 -15.52 8.45
CA ASN A 152 11.21 -14.22 9.12
C ASN A 152 10.36 -13.13 8.47
N LEU A 153 10.33 -13.08 7.12
CA LEU A 153 9.50 -12.11 6.38
C LEU A 153 8.00 -12.26 6.66
N ILE A 154 7.52 -13.50 6.82
CA ILE A 154 6.11 -13.79 7.13
C ILE A 154 5.81 -13.37 8.57
N THR A 155 6.74 -13.62 9.48
CA THR A 155 6.63 -13.25 10.90
C THR A 155 6.58 -11.72 11.05
N GLU A 156 7.50 -11.01 10.40
CA GLU A 156 7.55 -9.54 10.40
C GLU A 156 6.30 -8.91 9.77
N ALA A 157 5.80 -9.50 8.68
CA ALA A 157 4.55 -9.06 8.06
C ALA A 157 3.36 -9.22 9.02
N TRP A 158 3.25 -10.36 9.72
CA TRP A 158 2.21 -10.58 10.73
C TRP A 158 2.33 -9.64 11.92
N ASP A 159 3.53 -9.43 12.43
CA ASP A 159 3.78 -8.52 13.55
C ASP A 159 3.34 -7.10 13.18
N SER A 160 3.67 -6.66 11.96
CA SER A 160 3.25 -5.36 11.43
C SER A 160 1.73 -5.24 11.36
N VAL A 161 1.05 -6.25 10.81
CA VAL A 161 -0.42 -6.26 10.69
C VAL A 161 -1.09 -6.23 12.06
N GLN A 162 -0.61 -7.03 13.00
CA GLN A 162 -1.19 -7.17 14.34
C GLN A 162 -1.15 -5.87 15.12
N ILE A 163 -0.03 -5.18 15.04
CA ILE A 163 0.13 -3.92 15.75
C ILE A 163 -0.63 -2.80 15.03
N LYS A 164 -0.61 -2.72 13.68
CA LYS A 164 -1.30 -1.66 12.92
C LYS A 164 -2.81 -1.73 13.03
N LEU A 165 -3.37 -2.94 12.99
CA LEU A 165 -4.82 -3.14 13.07
C LEU A 165 -5.31 -3.42 14.49
N GLU A 166 -4.40 -3.41 15.47
CA GLU A 166 -4.67 -3.76 16.88
C GLU A 166 -5.48 -5.08 16.98
N CYS A 167 -4.92 -6.14 16.40
CA CYS A 167 -5.55 -7.45 16.23
C CYS A 167 -4.59 -8.58 16.59
N CYS A 168 -5.11 -9.79 16.79
CA CYS A 168 -4.30 -10.97 17.02
C CYS A 168 -4.93 -12.21 16.37
N GLY A 169 -4.08 -12.98 15.68
CA GLY A 169 -4.48 -14.17 14.93
C GLY A 169 -5.18 -13.85 13.61
N ALA A 170 -5.78 -14.87 12.99
CA ALA A 170 -6.24 -14.78 11.61
C ALA A 170 -7.59 -14.06 11.49
N TYR A 171 -8.64 -14.58 12.12
CA TYR A 171 -10.00 -14.05 12.00
C TYR A 171 -10.88 -14.47 13.19
N GLY A 172 -12.06 -13.89 13.30
CA GLY A 172 -13.04 -14.19 14.33
C GLY A 172 -12.96 -13.25 15.55
N GLU A 173 -14.01 -13.31 16.34
CA GLU A 173 -14.20 -12.49 17.53
C GLU A 173 -13.37 -13.01 18.73
N MET A 174 -13.50 -12.35 19.89
CA MET A 174 -12.74 -12.70 21.11
C MET A 174 -12.90 -14.14 21.60
N ASN A 175 -14.04 -14.78 21.31
CA ASN A 175 -14.33 -16.17 21.71
C ASN A 175 -14.00 -17.18 20.61
N SER A 176 -13.46 -16.74 19.47
CA SER A 176 -13.05 -17.62 18.39
C SER A 176 -11.76 -18.37 18.74
N THR A 177 -11.60 -19.58 18.21
CA THR A 177 -10.34 -20.33 18.26
C THR A 177 -9.34 -19.89 17.20
N THR A 178 -9.77 -19.06 16.24
CA THR A 178 -8.97 -18.59 15.10
C THR A 178 -8.48 -17.14 15.21
N SER A 179 -8.85 -16.45 16.29
CA SER A 179 -8.34 -15.12 16.65
C SER A 179 -7.06 -15.29 17.50
N TRP A 180 -6.92 -14.63 18.63
CA TRP A 180 -5.73 -14.69 19.48
C TRP A 180 -5.39 -16.12 19.95
N ALA A 181 -6.41 -16.95 20.19
CA ALA A 181 -6.24 -18.32 20.67
C ALA A 181 -5.57 -19.24 19.63
N LEU A 182 -5.53 -18.83 18.36
CA LEU A 182 -4.93 -19.59 17.26
C LEU A 182 -3.47 -19.94 17.53
N TYR A 183 -2.71 -18.99 18.10
CA TYR A 183 -1.31 -19.17 18.43
C TYR A 183 -1.10 -20.32 19.41
N LYS A 184 -1.85 -20.30 20.51
CA LYS A 184 -1.79 -21.34 21.54
C LYS A 184 -2.30 -22.69 21.04
N LEU A 185 -3.39 -22.70 20.27
CA LEU A 185 -4.12 -23.93 19.95
C LEU A 185 -3.58 -24.67 18.72
N LYS A 186 -3.12 -23.95 17.69
CA LYS A 186 -2.77 -24.54 16.40
C LYS A 186 -1.37 -24.17 15.90
N SER A 187 -0.70 -23.14 16.44
CA SER A 187 0.57 -22.71 15.87
C SER A 187 1.74 -23.66 16.17
N SER A 188 2.52 -23.95 15.14
CA SER A 188 3.78 -24.68 15.25
C SER A 188 4.82 -23.92 16.08
N TRP A 189 4.72 -22.59 16.12
CA TRP A 189 5.60 -21.73 16.92
C TRP A 189 5.52 -22.03 18.43
N VAL A 190 4.30 -22.18 18.95
CA VAL A 190 4.08 -22.59 20.35
C VAL A 190 4.31 -24.09 20.52
N ASN A 191 3.76 -24.93 19.63
CA ASN A 191 3.82 -26.39 19.77
C ASN A 191 5.24 -26.96 19.70
N LYS A 192 6.13 -26.35 18.90
CA LYS A 192 7.56 -26.72 18.84
C LYS A 192 8.41 -26.03 19.92
N ASN A 193 7.78 -25.30 20.84
CA ASN A 193 8.42 -24.54 21.90
C ASN A 193 9.44 -23.49 21.40
N VAL A 194 9.23 -22.95 20.20
CA VAL A 194 10.06 -21.86 19.64
C VAL A 194 9.73 -20.53 20.32
N SER A 195 8.52 -20.40 20.87
CA SER A 195 8.02 -19.21 21.56
C SER A 195 8.65 -18.94 22.94
N ASN A 196 9.54 -19.81 23.43
CA ASN A 196 10.15 -19.74 24.76
C ASN A 196 9.10 -19.52 25.88
N GLY A 197 8.05 -20.35 25.85
CA GLY A 197 6.94 -20.31 26.82
C GLY A 197 5.91 -19.20 26.61
N SER A 198 6.00 -18.44 25.51
CA SER A 198 4.98 -17.44 25.16
C SER A 198 3.80 -18.10 24.42
N LEU A 199 2.58 -17.71 24.74
CA LEU A 199 1.35 -18.28 24.16
C LEU A 199 0.81 -17.49 22.96
N VAL A 200 1.22 -16.22 22.86
CA VAL A 200 0.91 -15.28 21.78
C VAL A 200 2.17 -14.45 21.50
N PRO A 201 2.32 -13.86 20.31
CA PRO A 201 3.47 -13.01 20.02
C PRO A 201 3.36 -11.64 20.69
N ALA A 202 4.51 -10.96 20.84
CA ALA A 202 4.59 -9.65 21.48
C ALA A 202 3.83 -8.56 20.70
N SER A 203 3.72 -8.72 19.38
CA SER A 203 2.94 -7.87 18.46
C SER A 203 1.43 -7.89 18.74
N CYS A 204 0.92 -8.92 19.41
CA CYS A 204 -0.48 -8.96 19.87
C CYS A 204 -0.73 -8.16 21.16
N CYS A 205 0.30 -7.58 21.78
CA CYS A 205 0.23 -6.98 23.10
C CYS A 205 0.32 -5.45 23.08
N LYS A 206 -0.43 -4.81 23.97
CA LYS A 206 -0.47 -3.38 24.27
C LYS A 206 0.05 -3.13 25.68
N GLY A 207 0.90 -2.11 25.87
CA GLY A 207 1.30 -1.63 27.20
C GLY A 207 2.52 -2.33 27.81
N THR A 208 2.75 -2.10 29.11
CA THR A 208 4.01 -2.38 29.81
C THR A 208 4.09 -3.77 30.46
N ASN A 209 2.95 -4.40 30.80
CA ASN A 209 2.90 -5.73 31.43
C ASN A 209 3.00 -6.88 30.40
N LEU A 210 4.09 -6.90 29.64
CA LEU A 210 4.28 -7.83 28.53
C LEU A 210 4.30 -9.31 28.97
N THR A 211 4.86 -9.64 30.14
CA THR A 211 4.91 -11.02 30.64
C THR A 211 3.53 -11.62 30.93
N LEU A 212 2.60 -10.79 31.39
CA LEU A 212 1.20 -11.17 31.58
C LEU A 212 0.52 -11.41 30.22
N CYS A 213 0.68 -10.47 29.30
CA CYS A 213 0.08 -10.55 27.97
C CYS A 213 0.59 -11.75 27.15
N LEU A 214 1.88 -12.07 27.24
CA LEU A 214 2.46 -13.25 26.58
C LEU A 214 1.97 -14.58 27.19
N GLY A 215 1.29 -14.55 28.34
CA GLY A 215 0.81 -15.75 29.02
C GLY A 215 1.88 -16.55 29.74
N LYS A 216 3.01 -15.92 30.11
CA LYS A 216 4.10 -16.58 30.86
C LYS A 216 3.75 -16.79 32.33
N ILE A 217 2.77 -16.05 32.84
CA ILE A 217 2.29 -16.12 34.21
C ILE A 217 0.88 -16.76 34.20
N PRO A 218 0.65 -17.82 35.00
CA PRO A 218 -0.67 -18.43 35.12
C PRO A 218 -1.72 -17.46 35.66
N THR A 219 -2.81 -17.26 34.92
CA THR A 219 -3.95 -16.44 35.34
C THR A 219 -5.27 -16.99 34.81
N ASP A 220 -6.39 -16.57 35.39
CA ASP A 220 -7.73 -16.88 34.87
C ASP A 220 -8.13 -16.06 33.62
N SER A 221 -7.17 -15.34 33.03
CA SER A 221 -7.38 -14.42 31.90
C SER A 221 -6.70 -14.93 30.62
N PRO A 222 -7.12 -14.45 29.44
CA PRO A 222 -6.36 -14.68 28.21
C PRO A 222 -4.93 -14.11 28.29
N PRO A 223 -3.94 -14.71 27.59
CA PRO A 223 -4.08 -15.90 26.75
C PRO A 223 -3.90 -17.22 27.53
N TYR A 224 -3.67 -17.17 28.85
CA TYR A 224 -3.46 -18.37 29.66
C TYR A 224 -4.71 -19.25 29.71
N LYS A 225 -5.89 -18.66 29.94
CA LYS A 225 -7.18 -19.34 29.80
C LYS A 225 -7.73 -19.18 28.38
N GLY A 226 -8.14 -20.29 27.77
CA GLY A 226 -8.75 -20.30 26.42
C GLY A 226 -10.18 -19.75 26.38
N PRO A 227 -10.77 -19.56 25.18
CA PRO A 227 -12.18 -19.20 25.05
C PRO A 227 -13.12 -20.31 25.60
N PRO A 228 -14.33 -19.97 26.10
CA PRO A 228 -14.92 -18.63 26.12
C PRO A 228 -14.33 -17.73 27.22
N VAL A 229 -14.15 -16.46 26.88
CA VAL A 229 -13.68 -15.42 27.82
C VAL A 229 -14.85 -15.00 28.69
N ALA A 230 -14.85 -15.39 29.97
CA ALA A 230 -15.95 -15.12 30.89
C ALA A 230 -16.01 -13.67 31.36
N GLN A 231 -14.85 -13.02 31.55
CA GLN A 231 -14.71 -11.61 31.96
C GLN A 231 -13.47 -11.00 31.32
N ILE A 232 -13.56 -9.76 30.82
CA ILE A 232 -12.42 -8.99 30.32
C ILE A 232 -11.79 -8.26 31.52
N PRO A 233 -10.53 -8.54 31.88
CA PRO A 233 -9.85 -7.84 32.96
C PRO A 233 -9.82 -6.32 32.74
N ILE A 234 -9.90 -5.56 33.83
CA ILE A 234 -9.63 -4.12 33.81
C ILE A 234 -8.15 -3.96 33.43
N ASP A 235 -7.85 -3.15 32.41
CA ASP A 235 -6.52 -2.99 31.79
C ASP A 235 -6.07 -4.20 30.93
N TYR A 236 -6.93 -4.61 30.01
CA TYR A 236 -6.67 -5.72 29.09
C TYR A 236 -5.62 -5.36 28.02
N THR A 237 -4.47 -5.99 28.11
CA THR A 237 -3.28 -5.71 27.28
C THR A 237 -3.20 -6.54 25.99
N LEU A 238 -4.10 -7.48 25.73
CA LEU A 238 -4.03 -8.37 24.57
C LEU A 238 -5.04 -7.93 23.49
N PHE A 239 -4.67 -7.97 22.21
CA PHE A 239 -5.65 -7.82 21.13
C PHE A 239 -6.44 -9.13 20.96
N THR A 240 -7.78 -9.08 21.06
CA THR A 240 -8.65 -10.27 21.00
C THR A 240 -9.33 -10.51 19.66
N MET A 241 -9.38 -9.50 18.82
CA MET A 241 -10.04 -9.57 17.53
C MET A 241 -9.09 -10.15 16.49
N GLY A 242 -9.58 -11.02 15.63
CA GLY A 242 -8.83 -11.52 14.49
C GLY A 242 -8.52 -10.40 13.48
N CYS A 243 -7.35 -10.49 12.83
CA CYS A 243 -6.89 -9.43 11.94
C CYS A 243 -7.74 -9.23 10.70
N TYR A 244 -8.32 -10.28 10.14
CA TYR A 244 -9.26 -10.15 9.03
C TYR A 244 -10.46 -9.27 9.39
N ASN A 245 -11.07 -9.46 10.58
CA ASN A 245 -12.25 -8.70 11.01
C ASN A 245 -11.92 -7.21 11.19
N LYS A 246 -10.74 -6.90 11.74
CA LYS A 246 -10.25 -5.53 11.86
C LYS A 246 -9.93 -4.90 10.50
N LEU A 247 -9.35 -5.68 9.59
CA LEU A 247 -9.08 -5.24 8.22
C LEU A 247 -10.38 -4.94 7.46
N GLU A 248 -11.36 -5.84 7.54
CA GLU A 248 -12.68 -5.64 6.92
C GLU A 248 -13.36 -4.38 7.45
N HIS A 249 -13.32 -4.16 8.76
CA HIS A 249 -13.83 -2.94 9.37
C HIS A 249 -13.09 -1.69 8.87
N PHE A 250 -11.76 -1.75 8.79
CA PHE A 250 -10.95 -0.66 8.24
C PHE A 250 -11.30 -0.36 6.77
N ILE A 251 -11.47 -1.39 5.95
CA ILE A 251 -11.87 -1.26 4.54
C ILE A 251 -13.29 -0.67 4.44
N ASN A 252 -14.24 -1.11 5.26
CA ASN A 252 -15.59 -0.58 5.22
C ASN A 252 -15.66 0.89 5.65
N GLN A 253 -14.79 1.31 6.56
CA GLN A 253 -14.71 2.71 7.00
C GLN A 253 -13.98 3.61 6.00
N ASN A 254 -12.84 3.15 5.47
CA ASN A 254 -11.94 3.97 4.65
C ASN A 254 -12.01 3.67 3.14
N GLY A 255 -12.78 2.66 2.74
CA GLY A 255 -12.84 2.15 1.38
C GLY A 255 -13.31 3.18 0.36
N ILE A 256 -14.17 4.12 0.76
CA ILE A 256 -14.59 5.24 -0.10
C ILE A 256 -13.40 6.13 -0.44
N VAL A 257 -12.56 6.48 0.54
CA VAL A 257 -11.39 7.35 0.32
C VAL A 257 -10.36 6.65 -0.57
N VAL A 258 -10.08 5.38 -0.30
CA VAL A 258 -9.13 4.59 -1.11
C VAL A 258 -9.65 4.42 -2.53
N GLY A 259 -10.93 4.03 -2.70
CA GLY A 259 -11.54 3.82 -4.01
C GLY A 259 -11.59 5.11 -4.85
N THR A 260 -11.99 6.24 -4.24
CA THR A 260 -12.01 7.53 -4.95
C THR A 260 -10.61 7.97 -5.37
N SER A 261 -9.60 7.81 -4.50
CA SER A 261 -8.21 8.12 -4.84
C SER A 261 -7.69 7.29 -6.02
N ALA A 262 -8.02 5.99 -6.06
CA ALA A 262 -7.62 5.10 -7.14
C ALA A 262 -8.26 5.49 -8.49
N ILE A 263 -9.54 5.90 -8.48
CA ILE A 263 -10.22 6.39 -9.69
C ILE A 263 -9.55 7.66 -10.21
N VAL A 264 -9.25 8.62 -9.33
CA VAL A 264 -8.57 9.87 -9.71
C VAL A 264 -7.21 9.56 -10.35
N VAL A 265 -6.38 8.73 -9.70
CA VAL A 265 -5.07 8.34 -10.25
C VAL A 265 -5.22 7.65 -11.61
N GLY A 266 -6.17 6.72 -11.74
CA GLY A 266 -6.43 6.04 -13.01
C GLY A 266 -6.84 7.00 -14.14
N THR A 267 -7.71 7.96 -13.85
CA THR A 267 -8.11 8.98 -14.84
C THR A 267 -6.95 9.87 -15.26
N LEU A 268 -6.14 10.33 -14.30
CA LEU A 268 -4.96 11.15 -14.56
C LEU A 268 -3.94 10.42 -15.44
N MET A 269 -3.68 9.14 -15.16
CA MET A 269 -2.80 8.30 -15.98
C MET A 269 -3.30 8.12 -17.41
N ILE A 270 -4.61 7.92 -17.61
CA ILE A 270 -5.19 7.80 -18.95
C ILE A 270 -5.05 9.12 -19.72
N VAL A 271 -5.31 10.26 -19.07
CA VAL A 271 -5.13 11.58 -19.69
C VAL A 271 -3.67 11.80 -20.09
N GLU A 272 -2.70 11.48 -19.22
CA GLU A 272 -1.27 11.55 -19.51
C GLU A 272 -0.89 10.69 -20.72
N MET A 273 -1.40 9.46 -20.75
CA MET A 273 -1.13 8.51 -21.83
C MET A 273 -1.70 9.00 -23.16
N VAL A 274 -2.93 9.51 -23.18
CA VAL A 274 -3.56 10.07 -24.40
C VAL A 274 -2.77 11.28 -24.90
N LEU A 275 -2.40 12.21 -24.01
CA LEU A 275 -1.60 13.38 -24.38
C LEU A 275 -0.22 12.97 -24.93
N SER A 276 0.45 12.01 -24.29
CA SER A 276 1.73 11.47 -24.76
C SER A 276 1.62 10.81 -26.14
N ILE A 277 0.57 10.03 -26.39
CA ILE A 277 0.30 9.42 -27.70
C ILE A 277 0.01 10.48 -28.76
N CYS A 278 -0.75 11.53 -28.44
CA CYS A 278 -1.00 12.65 -29.35
C CYS A 278 0.30 13.36 -29.73
N VAL A 279 1.19 13.60 -28.76
CA VAL A 279 2.51 14.19 -29.03
C VAL A 279 3.36 13.24 -29.88
N TYR A 280 3.37 11.94 -29.60
CA TYR A 280 4.12 10.94 -30.36
C TYR A 280 3.68 10.87 -31.82
N ARG A 281 2.36 10.78 -32.06
CA ARG A 281 1.79 10.74 -33.42
C ARG A 281 2.06 12.00 -34.24
N SER A 282 2.24 13.14 -33.59
CA SER A 282 2.56 14.41 -34.27
C SER A 282 4.03 14.59 -34.61
N ALA A 283 4.91 13.82 -33.94
CA ALA A 283 6.35 13.91 -34.14
C ALA A 283 6.79 13.08 -35.36
N ARG A 284 6.07 11.99 -35.63
CA ARG A 284 6.19 11.13 -36.81
C ARG A 284 5.51 11.73 -38.03
#